data_AF-A0A7J7K6A3-F1
#
_entry.id   AF-A0A7J7K6A3-F1
#
_cell.length_a   1.000
_cell.length_b   1.000
_cell.length_c   1.000
_cell.angle_alpha   90.00
_cell.angle_beta   90.00
_cell.angle_gamma   90.00
#
_symmetry.space_group_name_H-M   'P 1'
#
loop_
_entity.id
_entity.type
_entity.pdbx_description
1 polymer ?
#
loop_
_entity_poly.entity_id
_entity_poly.type
_entity_poly.pdbx_seq_one_letter_code
_entity_poly.pdbx_strand_id
1 'polypeptide(L)'
;MHLSVAVLVCLSVTFVTQTHGVISNACLDCLGQIVSGGGNGCGWVGGSYLCNKYAITEPYYIDCGKPGTDYKSCVANDSCARGCIQKYMSRYSSRCFLFSFGYEFPLNCQDYGRIHTGGPDGCRSPSTESYGVRVYDYCGLGPDPYAEDGGPV
;
A
#
# COMPACT_ATOMS: atom_id res chain seq x y z
N MET A 1 4.09 -19.54 -60.40
CA MET A 1 2.85 -19.88 -59.67
C MET A 1 3.20 -21.10 -58.81
N HIS A 2 3.17 -21.15 -57.49
CA HIS A 2 2.68 -20.29 -56.42
C HIS A 2 3.62 -20.40 -55.20
N LEU A 3 3.83 -19.27 -54.51
CA LEU A 3 4.42 -19.19 -53.18
C LEU A 3 3.60 -19.99 -52.17
N SER A 4 4.25 -20.56 -51.15
CA SER A 4 3.62 -20.84 -49.86
C SER A 4 4.66 -20.68 -48.76
N VAL A 5 4.86 -19.43 -48.35
CA VAL A 5 5.59 -19.08 -47.12
C VAL A 5 4.61 -19.32 -45.97
N ALA A 6 4.79 -20.43 -45.25
CA ALA A 6 4.05 -20.66 -44.01
C ALA A 6 4.59 -19.71 -42.94
N VAL A 7 3.86 -18.61 -42.68
CA VAL A 7 4.15 -17.69 -41.59
C VAL A 7 3.66 -18.33 -40.29
N LEU A 8 4.59 -18.96 -39.56
CA LEU A 8 4.38 -19.41 -38.18
C LEU A 8 4.32 -18.16 -37.28
N VAL A 9 3.12 -17.68 -37.00
CA VAL A 9 2.89 -16.64 -35.99
C VAL A 9 3.04 -17.30 -34.61
N CYS A 10 4.24 -17.22 -34.02
CA CYS A 10 4.45 -17.54 -32.62
C CYS A 10 3.64 -16.55 -31.77
N LEU A 11 2.47 -16.97 -31.27
CA LEU A 11 1.79 -16.30 -30.17
C LEU A 11 2.65 -16.46 -28.90
N SER A 12 3.58 -15.53 -28.70
CA SER A 12 4.25 -15.36 -27.41
C SER A 12 3.23 -14.83 -26.42
N VAL A 13 2.59 -15.74 -25.68
CA VAL A 13 1.84 -15.39 -24.47
C VAL A 13 2.85 -14.81 -23.49
N THR A 14 2.96 -13.49 -23.48
CA THR A 14 3.75 -12.77 -22.49
C THR A 14 2.99 -12.88 -21.18
N PHE A 15 3.45 -13.77 -20.30
CA PHE A 15 3.02 -13.78 -18.91
C PHE A 15 3.48 -12.47 -18.28
N VAL A 16 2.59 -11.47 -18.25
CA VAL A 16 2.79 -10.26 -17.47
C VAL A 16 2.72 -10.69 -16.01
N THR A 17 3.86 -10.75 -15.33
CA THR A 17 3.88 -10.99 -13.89
C THR A 17 3.28 -9.77 -13.22
N GLN A 18 2.04 -9.90 -12.73
CA GLN A 18 1.42 -8.86 -11.94
C GLN A 18 2.13 -8.82 -10.58
N THR A 19 3.02 -7.85 -10.40
CA THR A 19 3.63 -7.60 -9.10
C THR A 19 2.55 -7.01 -8.20
N HIS A 20 1.93 -7.84 -7.35
CA HIS A 20 1.08 -7.34 -6.28
C HIS A 20 1.96 -6.55 -5.31
N GLY A 21 1.58 -5.31 -5.01
CA GLY A 21 2.25 -4.54 -3.96
C GLY A 21 2.11 -5.25 -2.61
N VAL A 22 3.10 -5.10 -1.72
CA VAL A 22 3.10 -5.72 -0.37
C VAL A 22 1.88 -5.36 0.46
N ILE A 23 1.31 -4.19 0.22
CA ILE A 23 0.02 -3.75 0.76
C ILE A 23 -1.05 -3.88 -0.33
N SER A 24 -2.19 -4.48 0.02
CA SER A 24 -3.30 -4.71 -0.92
C SER A 24 -4.01 -3.41 -1.32
N ASN A 25 -4.65 -3.43 -2.49
CA ASN A 25 -5.46 -2.30 -2.95
C ASN A 25 -6.64 -2.00 -2.00
N ALA A 26 -7.27 -3.04 -1.46
CA ALA A 26 -8.34 -2.90 -0.47
C ALA A 26 -7.86 -2.16 0.79
N CYS A 27 -6.68 -2.50 1.30
CA CYS A 27 -6.10 -1.80 2.44
C CYS A 27 -5.75 -0.34 2.10
N LEU A 28 -5.18 -0.08 0.92
CA LEU A 28 -4.92 1.29 0.45
C LEU A 28 -6.20 2.12 0.37
N ASP A 29 -7.27 1.59 -0.23
CA ASP A 29 -8.55 2.28 -0.34
C ASP A 29 -9.11 2.61 1.04
N CYS A 30 -9.01 1.67 1.98
CA CYS A 30 -9.45 1.88 3.35
C CYS A 30 -8.63 2.95 4.09
N LEU A 31 -7.30 2.90 4.01
CA LEU A 31 -6.44 3.93 4.60
C LEU A 31 -6.75 5.31 4.03
N GLY A 32 -7.02 5.39 2.72
CA GLY A 32 -7.47 6.62 2.09
C GLY A 32 -8.79 7.13 2.67
N GLN A 33 -9.77 6.25 2.93
CA GLN A 33 -11.05 6.62 3.54
C GLN A 33 -10.89 7.10 4.99
N ILE A 34 -10.05 6.46 5.80
CA ILE A 34 -9.78 6.88 7.19
C ILE A 34 -9.20 8.30 7.24
N VAL A 35 -8.27 8.61 6.34
CA VAL A 35 -7.61 9.93 6.29
C VAL A 35 -8.54 11.00 5.71
N SER A 36 -9.29 10.66 4.66
CA SER A 36 -10.06 11.64 3.88
C SER A 36 -11.51 11.79 4.27
N GLY A 37 -12.09 10.85 5.01
CA GLY A 37 -13.54 10.74 5.20
C GLY A 37 -14.33 10.62 3.89
N GLY A 38 -13.67 10.22 2.79
CA GLY A 38 -14.24 10.22 1.44
C GLY A 38 -14.13 11.54 0.67
N GLY A 39 -13.44 12.56 1.21
CA GLY A 39 -13.21 13.87 0.59
C GLY A 39 -11.76 14.13 0.17
N ASN A 40 -11.33 15.40 0.17
CA ASN A 40 -9.99 15.82 -0.30
C ASN A 40 -8.82 15.46 0.65
N GLY A 41 -9.00 14.57 1.63
CA GLY A 41 -7.86 14.00 2.36
C GLY A 41 -7.22 14.90 3.42
N CYS A 42 -7.94 15.87 3.97
CA CYS A 42 -7.37 16.79 4.96
C CYS A 42 -7.44 16.23 6.39
N GLY A 43 -6.31 15.92 6.99
CA GLY A 43 -6.24 15.36 8.34
C GLY A 43 -4.92 15.66 9.07
N TRP A 44 -4.95 15.52 10.40
CA TRP A 44 -3.76 15.56 11.24
C TRP A 44 -3.08 14.19 11.28
N VAL A 45 -1.83 14.10 10.80
CA VAL A 45 -1.02 12.88 10.82
C VAL A 45 0.38 13.20 11.32
N GLY A 46 0.86 12.47 12.32
CA GLY A 46 2.22 12.63 12.85
C GLY A 46 2.54 14.06 13.34
N GLY A 47 1.55 14.82 13.80
CA GLY A 47 1.73 16.21 14.24
C GLY A 47 1.77 17.25 13.12
N SER A 48 1.30 16.92 11.91
CA SER A 48 1.14 17.87 10.80
C SER A 48 -0.24 17.76 10.17
N TYR A 49 -0.80 18.89 9.73
CA TYR A 49 -2.04 18.93 8.95
C TYR A 49 -1.72 18.78 7.46
N LEU A 50 -2.21 17.71 6.84
CA LEU A 50 -1.94 17.36 5.45
C LEU A 50 -3.24 17.24 4.70
N CYS A 51 -3.31 17.84 3.50
CA CYS A 51 -4.45 17.77 2.59
C CYS A 51 -4.10 16.94 1.36
N ASN A 52 -3.99 15.62 1.54
CA ASN A 52 -3.92 14.66 0.44
C ASN A 52 -4.54 13.33 0.87
N LYS A 53 -5.10 12.56 -0.08
CA LYS A 53 -5.96 11.38 0.19
C LYS A 53 -5.39 10.40 1.22
N TYR A 54 -4.07 10.27 1.28
CA TYR A 54 -3.38 9.33 2.17
C TYR A 54 -2.51 10.02 3.23
N ALA A 55 -2.54 11.34 3.38
CA ALA A 55 -1.70 12.09 4.32
C ALA A 55 -0.20 11.74 4.23
N ILE A 56 0.31 11.56 3.01
CA ILE A 56 1.75 11.37 2.74
C ILE A 56 2.46 12.69 3.03
N THR A 57 3.55 12.65 3.79
CA THR A 57 4.45 13.78 4.04
C THR A 57 5.57 13.84 3.00
N GLU A 58 6.28 14.97 2.90
CA GLU A 58 7.44 15.07 2.02
C GLU A 58 8.58 14.09 2.39
N PRO A 59 8.96 13.89 3.67
CA PRO A 59 9.90 12.84 4.05
C PRO A 59 9.46 11.43 3.62
N TYR A 60 8.17 11.10 3.78
CA TYR A 60 7.62 9.83 3.31
C TYR A 60 7.79 9.68 1.80
N TYR A 61 7.47 10.74 1.03
CA TYR A 61 7.66 10.78 -0.41
C TYR A 61 9.12 10.61 -0.84
N ILE A 62 10.05 11.23 -0.11
CA ILE A 62 11.49 11.04 -0.30
C ILE A 62 11.85 9.57 -0.10
N ASP A 63 11.34 8.96 0.97
CA ASP A 63 11.67 7.59 1.34
C ASP A 63 11.06 6.52 0.43
N CYS A 64 9.93 6.81 -0.22
CA CYS A 64 9.36 5.95 -1.27
C CYS A 64 10.05 6.10 -2.63
N GLY A 65 11.14 6.88 -2.71
CA GLY A 65 11.97 7.02 -3.90
C GLY A 65 11.51 8.13 -4.85
N LYS A 66 10.78 9.13 -4.35
CA LYS A 66 10.36 10.33 -5.10
C LYS A 66 9.69 10.03 -6.47
N PRO A 67 8.63 9.22 -6.53
CA PRO A 67 7.97 8.89 -7.80
C PRO A 67 7.27 10.08 -8.43
N GLY A 68 7.17 10.11 -9.76
CA GLY A 68 6.57 11.24 -10.49
C GLY A 68 7.52 12.43 -10.64
N THR A 69 6.97 13.62 -10.82
CA THR A 69 7.75 14.84 -11.08
C THR A 69 8.19 15.52 -9.79
N ASP A 70 7.28 15.65 -8.82
CA ASP A 70 7.51 16.30 -7.54
C ASP A 70 6.51 15.81 -6.49
N TYR A 71 6.79 16.12 -5.22
CA TYR A 71 5.99 15.72 -4.07
C TYR A 71 4.51 16.12 -4.21
N LYS A 72 4.23 17.39 -4.53
CA LYS A 72 2.86 17.92 -4.57
C LYS A 72 2.06 17.28 -5.69
N SER A 73 2.66 17.16 -6.87
CA SER A 73 2.03 16.49 -8.01
C SER A 73 1.77 15.01 -7.74
N CYS A 74 2.69 14.32 -7.05
CA CYS A 74 2.52 12.91 -6.73
C CYS A 74 1.41 12.66 -5.71
N VAL A 75 1.37 13.42 -4.59
CA VAL A 75 0.34 13.21 -3.56
C VAL A 75 -1.06 13.63 -4.01
N ALA A 76 -1.17 14.48 -5.04
CA ALA A 76 -2.43 14.83 -5.69
C ALA A 76 -2.90 13.78 -6.72
N ASN A 77 -2.02 12.87 -7.15
CA ASN A 77 -2.34 11.82 -8.12
C ASN A 77 -2.49 10.47 -7.40
N ASP A 78 -3.70 9.89 -7.44
CA ASP A 78 -3.99 8.65 -6.70
C ASP A 78 -3.04 7.50 -7.07
N SER A 79 -2.75 7.30 -8.36
CA SER A 79 -1.84 6.24 -8.80
C SER A 79 -0.41 6.46 -8.30
N CYS A 80 0.09 7.70 -8.32
CA CYS A 80 1.43 8.02 -7.82
C CYS A 80 1.52 7.84 -6.30
N ALA A 81 0.52 8.34 -5.57
CA ALA A 81 0.44 8.21 -4.12
C ALA A 81 0.38 6.74 -3.67
N ARG A 82 -0.45 5.91 -4.32
CA ARG A 82 -0.51 4.46 -4.05
C ARG A 82 0.81 3.76 -4.33
N GLY A 83 1.43 4.07 -5.47
CA GLY A 83 2.75 3.54 -5.82
C GLY A 83 3.83 3.96 -4.81
N CYS A 84 3.76 5.19 -4.28
CA CYS A 84 4.63 5.65 -3.21
C CYS A 84 4.41 4.85 -1.92
N ILE A 85 3.16 4.64 -1.48
CA ILE A 85 2.88 3.83 -0.29
C ILE A 85 3.39 2.40 -0.46
N GLN A 86 3.14 1.77 -1.61
CA GLN A 86 3.64 0.42 -1.89
C GLN A 86 5.18 0.34 -1.78
N LYS A 87 5.91 1.29 -2.38
CA LYS A 87 7.38 1.34 -2.27
C LYS A 87 7.86 1.59 -0.85
N TYR A 88 7.17 2.46 -0.11
CA TYR A 88 7.47 2.72 1.30
C TYR A 88 7.28 1.47 2.15
N MET A 89 6.17 0.75 1.95
CA MET A 89 5.92 -0.53 2.62
C MET A 89 6.95 -1.57 2.23
N SER A 90 7.32 -1.70 0.94
CA SER A 90 8.40 -2.61 0.52
C SER A 90 9.73 -2.29 1.20
N ARG A 91 9.99 -1.01 1.51
CA ARG A 91 11.23 -0.58 2.16
C ARG A 91 11.26 -0.88 3.66
N TYR A 92 10.12 -0.79 4.35
CA TYR A 92 10.10 -0.79 5.82
C TYR A 92 9.28 -1.88 6.49
N SER A 93 8.41 -2.59 5.78
CA SER A 93 7.53 -3.63 6.37
C SER A 93 8.30 -4.72 7.10
N SER A 94 9.50 -5.06 6.64
CA SER A 94 10.34 -6.08 7.28
C SER A 94 10.77 -5.72 8.70
N ARG A 95 10.76 -4.44 9.07
CA ARG A 95 11.00 -3.99 10.44
C ARG A 95 9.84 -4.31 11.37
N CYS A 96 8.70 -4.70 10.83
CA CYS A 96 7.49 -4.99 11.57
C CYS A 96 7.13 -6.47 11.58
N PHE A 97 7.87 -7.31 10.84
CA PHE A 97 7.62 -8.75 10.83
C PHE A 97 7.72 -9.34 12.24
N LEU A 98 6.69 -10.09 12.61
CA LEU A 98 6.64 -10.83 13.85
C LEU A 98 7.10 -12.25 13.56
N PHE A 99 7.99 -12.76 14.42
CA PHE A 99 8.45 -14.13 14.38
C PHE A 99 7.82 -14.88 15.55
N SER A 100 7.05 -15.92 15.26
CA SER A 100 6.55 -16.84 16.28
C SER A 100 6.76 -18.28 15.79
N PHE A 101 7.27 -19.13 16.68
CA PHE A 101 7.61 -20.53 16.38
C PHE A 101 8.51 -20.74 15.13
N GLY A 102 9.36 -19.75 14.79
CA GLY A 102 10.27 -19.84 13.64
C GLY A 102 9.63 -19.47 12.29
N TYR A 103 8.38 -19.00 12.28
CA TYR A 103 7.69 -18.53 11.09
C TYR A 103 7.49 -17.02 11.13
N GLU A 104 7.65 -16.38 9.97
CA GLU A 104 7.32 -14.98 9.76
C GLU A 104 5.81 -14.85 9.56
N PHE A 105 5.17 -14.00 10.36
CA PHE A 105 3.76 -13.71 10.19
C PHE A 105 3.58 -12.54 9.22
N PRO A 106 2.75 -12.71 8.17
CA PRO A 106 2.48 -11.64 7.23
C PRO A 106 1.81 -10.48 7.95
N LEU A 107 2.19 -9.26 7.56
CA LEU A 107 1.57 -8.04 8.09
C LEU A 107 0.14 -7.91 7.58
N ASN A 108 -0.78 -7.50 8.45
CA ASN A 108 -2.15 -7.18 8.08
C ASN A 108 -2.33 -5.66 7.83
N CYS A 109 -3.54 -5.24 7.49
CA CYS A 109 -3.81 -3.82 7.20
C CYS A 109 -3.60 -2.90 8.42
N GLN A 110 -3.86 -3.38 9.64
CA GLN A 110 -3.58 -2.65 10.87
C GLN A 110 -2.07 -2.39 11.00
N ASP A 111 -1.22 -3.39 10.75
CA ASP A 111 0.24 -3.23 10.79
C ASP A 111 0.72 -2.20 9.76
N TYR A 112 0.24 -2.31 8.52
CA TYR A 112 0.54 -1.34 7.46
C TYR A 112 0.04 0.06 7.80
N GLY A 113 -1.14 0.19 8.39
CA GLY A 113 -1.67 1.47 8.87
C GLY A 113 -0.78 2.11 9.94
N ARG A 114 -0.25 1.30 10.87
CA ARG A 114 0.67 1.77 11.91
C ARG A 114 2.02 2.21 11.33
N ILE A 115 2.57 1.48 10.35
CA ILE A 115 3.76 1.90 9.60
C ILE A 115 3.48 3.20 8.85
N HIS A 116 2.33 3.32 8.20
CA HIS A 116 1.96 4.48 7.40
C HIS A 116 1.92 5.77 8.23
N THR A 117 1.30 5.72 9.41
CA THR A 117 1.18 6.90 10.29
C THR A 117 2.42 7.14 11.15
N GLY A 118 3.17 6.10 11.50
CA GLY A 118 4.25 6.15 12.49
C GLY A 118 5.66 6.03 11.93
N GLY A 119 5.80 5.84 10.62
CA GLY A 119 7.07 5.65 9.97
C GLY A 119 7.63 4.22 10.11
N PRO A 120 8.95 4.02 9.91
CA PRO A 120 9.54 2.69 9.72
C PRO A 120 9.33 1.70 10.86
N ASP A 121 9.24 2.19 12.10
CA ASP A 121 9.00 1.37 13.30
C ASP A 121 7.59 1.60 13.89
N GLY A 122 6.67 2.16 13.10
CA GLY A 122 5.34 2.55 13.55
C GLY A 122 4.56 1.41 14.20
N CYS A 123 4.68 0.19 13.71
CA CYS A 123 4.08 -1.03 14.28
C CYS A 123 4.57 -1.39 15.70
N ARG A 124 5.73 -0.86 16.15
CA ARG A 124 6.29 -1.09 17.49
C ARG A 124 6.00 0.06 18.45
N SER A 125 5.52 1.18 17.92
CA SER A 125 5.29 2.40 18.71
C SER A 125 3.90 2.37 19.36
N PRO A 126 3.78 2.56 20.69
CA PRO A 126 2.49 2.70 21.36
C PRO A 126 1.67 3.89 20.83
N SER A 127 2.34 4.94 20.34
CA SER A 127 1.67 6.13 19.80
C SER A 127 0.80 5.86 18.56
N THR A 128 1.01 4.74 17.87
CA THR A 128 0.23 4.34 16.70
C THR A 128 -0.85 3.31 17.02
N GLU A 129 -0.92 2.82 18.26
CA GLU A 129 -1.83 1.72 18.63
C GLU A 129 -3.30 2.09 18.40
N SER A 130 -3.70 3.29 18.85
CA SER A 130 -5.06 3.80 18.64
C SER A 130 -5.40 3.99 17.16
N TYR A 131 -4.43 4.38 16.33
CA TYR A 131 -4.60 4.43 14.88
C TYR A 131 -4.78 3.03 14.31
N GLY A 132 -3.97 2.07 14.74
CA GLY A 132 -4.05 0.67 14.33
C GLY A 132 -5.39 0.03 14.68
N VAL A 133 -5.91 0.27 15.88
CA VAL A 133 -7.26 -0.20 16.30
C VAL A 133 -8.33 0.39 15.38
N ARG A 134 -8.27 1.69 15.10
CA ARG A 134 -9.21 2.31 14.15
C ARG A 134 -9.12 1.71 12.74
N VAL A 135 -7.91 1.38 12.27
CA VAL A 135 -7.73 0.66 10.99
C VAL A 135 -8.36 -0.71 11.05
N TYR A 136 -8.14 -1.47 12.11
CA TYR A 136 -8.78 -2.78 12.30
C TYR A 136 -10.31 -2.68 12.33
N ASP A 137 -10.86 -1.73 13.10
CA ASP A 137 -12.31 -1.57 13.25
C ASP A 137 -12.99 -1.13 11.95
N TYR A 138 -12.34 -0.27 11.16
CA TYR A 138 -12.90 0.30 9.95
C TYR A 138 -12.61 -0.53 8.69
N CYS A 139 -11.40 -1.10 8.58
CA CYS A 139 -10.97 -1.89 7.44
C CYS A 139 -11.21 -3.40 7.61
N GLY A 140 -11.58 -3.84 8.81
CA GLY A 140 -11.50 -5.24 9.23
C GLY A 140 -10.05 -5.71 9.43
N LEU A 141 -9.89 -7.00 9.74
CA LEU A 141 -8.70 -7.71 9.33
C LEU A 141 -8.62 -7.49 7.82
N GLY A 142 -7.56 -6.85 7.31
CA GLY A 142 -7.34 -6.73 5.86
C GLY A 142 -7.47 -8.11 5.18
N PRO A 143 -7.52 -8.18 3.83
CA PRO A 143 -7.78 -9.44 3.14
C PRO A 143 -6.93 -10.54 3.75
N ASP A 144 -7.60 -11.58 4.24
CA ASP A 144 -6.97 -12.75 4.82
C ASP A 144 -5.82 -13.16 3.88
N PRO A 145 -4.59 -13.34 4.37
CA PRO A 145 -3.48 -13.81 3.54
C PRO A 145 -3.74 -15.18 2.88
N TYR A 146 -4.85 -15.85 3.25
CA TYR A 146 -5.37 -17.09 2.67
C TYR A 146 -6.75 -16.94 1.98
N ALA A 147 -7.32 -15.74 1.88
CA ALA A 147 -8.56 -15.54 1.12
C ALA A 147 -8.28 -15.60 -0.38
N GLU A 148 -8.60 -16.75 -0.97
CA GLU A 148 -8.85 -16.91 -2.40
C GLU A 148 -9.91 -15.87 -2.83
N ASP A 149 -9.66 -15.20 -3.96
CA ASP A 149 -10.49 -14.13 -4.53
C ASP A 149 -12.02 -14.40 -4.42
N GLY A 150 -12.75 -13.49 -3.75
CA GLY A 150 -14.16 -13.27 -4.03
C GLY A 150 -15.21 -13.57 -2.95
N GLY A 151 -14.85 -13.84 -1.69
CA GLY A 151 -15.84 -14.01 -0.61
C GLY A 151 -16.20 -12.69 0.10
N PRO A 152 -17.48 -12.30 0.25
CA PRO A 152 -17.86 -11.19 1.12
C PRO A 152 -17.68 -11.56 2.60
N VAL A 153 -17.25 -10.58 3.40
CA VAL A 153 -17.27 -10.61 4.87
C VAL A 153 -18.69 -10.66 5.43
#